data_AF-A0A4U7AWN6-F1
#
_entry.id   AF-A0A4U7AWN6-F1
#
_cell.length_a   1.000
_cell.length_b   1.000
_cell.length_c   1.000
_cell.angle_alpha   90.00
_cell.angle_beta   90.00
_cell.angle_gamma   90.00
#
_symmetry.space_group_name_H-M   'P 1'
#
loop_
_entity.id
_entity.type
_entity.pdbx_description
1 polymer ?
#
loop_
_entity_poly.entity_id
_entity_poly.type
_entity_poly.pdbx_seq_one_letter_code
_entity_poly.pdbx_strand_id
1 'polypeptide(L)'
;MTIVMSATAMPHLLSGVQLDDLKRSTEIYNSLRNFTDHPELEQQSPEHVVALLKIISHHKMAAMFGIHSLHRHDCISPGMVRLETPLEFFDTPVGTWTKSTCIGEINPEHTHGILYKLVDGQFVPFEFASGTSPANGVSVSAEFLAEVATYFTDNRLQDVFALEIGDFKDRGTGLVTGEFEVQWGDLEAFTVVLPASRLYSEDTTFIPTGWHVDASHQANAAPGSSLSDGKTTYAKRTTPVNTHKVFVGSLEPVTGPNLRAKLVETGFIKD
;
A
#
# COMPACT_ATOMS: atom_id res chain seq x y z
N MET A 1 30.08 -20.63 -8.32
CA MET A 1 29.87 -19.46 -9.20
C MET A 1 29.29 -18.38 -8.31
N THR A 2 30.10 -17.40 -7.91
CA THR A 2 29.69 -16.34 -6.98
C THR A 2 28.97 -15.28 -7.80
N ILE A 3 27.64 -15.23 -7.71
CA ILE A 3 26.87 -14.10 -8.24
C ILE A 3 27.16 -12.93 -7.31
N VAL A 4 27.94 -11.97 -7.80
CA VAL A 4 28.08 -10.67 -7.13
C VAL A 4 26.74 -9.98 -7.32
N MET A 5 25.88 -10.00 -6.30
CA MET A 5 24.66 -9.20 -6.30
C MET A 5 25.08 -7.73 -6.41
N SER A 6 24.72 -7.12 -7.54
CA SER A 6 24.78 -5.66 -7.69
C SER A 6 24.03 -5.04 -6.52
N ALA A 7 24.55 -3.93 -5.97
CA ALA A 7 23.91 -3.22 -4.86
C ALA A 7 22.41 -3.06 -5.14
N THR A 8 21.58 -3.62 -4.26
CA THR A 8 20.12 -3.52 -4.34
C THR A 8 19.75 -2.06 -4.14
N ALA A 9 19.62 -1.34 -5.26
CA ALA A 9 19.14 0.04 -5.25
C ALA A 9 17.61 0.01 -5.23
N MET A 10 17.02 0.91 -4.44
CA MET A 10 15.64 1.37 -4.66
C MET A 10 15.73 2.70 -5.41
N PRO A 11 15.52 2.71 -6.74
CA PRO A 11 15.38 3.95 -7.48
C PRO A 11 14.31 4.83 -6.82
N HIS A 12 14.54 6.14 -6.76
CA HIS A 12 13.53 7.15 -6.37
C HIS A 12 13.04 7.09 -4.93
N LEU A 13 13.74 6.35 -4.05
CA LEU A 13 13.46 6.39 -2.61
C LEU A 13 13.64 7.80 -2.01
N LEU A 14 14.61 8.56 -2.54
CA LEU A 14 15.05 9.86 -2.03
C LEU A 14 14.94 10.99 -3.07
N SER A 15 14.45 10.71 -4.27
CA SER A 15 14.33 11.66 -5.37
C SER A 15 13.02 11.45 -6.12
N GLY A 16 12.57 12.48 -6.85
CA GLY A 16 11.38 12.38 -7.70
C GLY A 16 11.45 11.20 -8.67
N VAL A 17 10.28 10.63 -8.98
CA VAL A 17 10.12 9.47 -9.86
C VAL A 17 10.57 9.81 -11.28
N GLN A 18 11.20 8.88 -12.01
CA GLN A 18 11.50 9.10 -13.43
C GLN A 18 10.33 8.66 -14.32
N LEU A 19 10.23 9.29 -15.50
CA LEU A 19 9.21 8.95 -16.48
C LEU A 19 9.21 7.47 -16.88
N ASP A 20 10.39 6.84 -16.91
CA ASP A 20 10.51 5.43 -17.27
C ASP A 20 10.00 4.50 -16.16
N ASP A 21 10.11 4.88 -14.88
CA ASP A 21 9.46 4.13 -13.79
C ASP A 21 7.95 4.20 -13.90
N LEU A 22 7.40 5.39 -14.21
CA LEU A 22 5.95 5.56 -14.39
C LEU A 22 5.44 4.67 -15.54
N LYS A 23 6.16 4.61 -16.66
CA LYS A 23 5.78 3.72 -17.77
C LYS A 23 5.87 2.24 -17.39
N ARG A 24 6.94 1.84 -16.71
CA ARG A 24 7.15 0.45 -16.28
C ARG A 24 6.12 0.02 -15.23
N SER A 25 5.66 0.94 -14.39
CA SER A 25 4.69 0.67 -13.34
C SER A 25 3.38 0.11 -13.88
N THR A 26 2.90 0.59 -15.02
CA THR A 26 1.66 0.12 -15.66
C THR A 26 1.73 -1.37 -15.99
N GLU A 27 2.85 -1.81 -16.58
CA GLU A 27 3.05 -3.21 -16.95
C GLU A 27 3.18 -4.09 -15.72
N ILE A 28 3.93 -3.63 -14.70
CA ILE A 28 4.06 -4.36 -13.43
C ILE A 28 2.68 -4.50 -12.76
N TYR A 29 1.95 -3.41 -12.60
CA TYR A 29 0.63 -3.40 -11.98
C TYR A 29 -0.37 -4.32 -12.70
N ASN A 30 -0.43 -4.23 -14.03
CA ASN A 30 -1.30 -5.08 -14.85
C ASN A 30 -0.80 -6.53 -14.97
N SER A 31 0.37 -6.87 -14.42
CA SER A 31 0.82 -8.27 -14.27
C SER A 31 0.43 -8.87 -12.92
N LEU A 32 0.05 -8.05 -11.93
CA LEU A 32 -0.32 -8.52 -10.60
C LEU A 32 -1.65 -9.28 -10.65
N ARG A 33 -1.82 -10.23 -9.73
CA ARG A 33 -3.09 -10.95 -9.55
C ARG A 33 -4.16 -10.00 -9.04
N ASN A 34 -5.40 -10.23 -9.45
CA ASN A 34 -6.50 -9.48 -8.86
C ASN A 34 -6.63 -9.88 -7.39
N PHE A 35 -6.93 -8.93 -6.53
CA PHE A 35 -7.09 -9.19 -5.10
C PHE A 35 -8.13 -10.27 -4.78
N THR A 36 -9.21 -10.35 -5.57
CA THR A 36 -10.24 -11.39 -5.44
C THR A 36 -9.72 -12.82 -5.66
N ASP A 37 -8.59 -12.96 -6.37
CA ASP A 37 -7.92 -14.25 -6.61
C ASP A 37 -7.04 -14.69 -5.42
N HIS A 38 -6.83 -13.85 -4.41
CA HIS A 38 -5.87 -14.10 -3.33
C HIS A 38 -6.30 -13.65 -1.91
N PRO A 39 -7.49 -14.02 -1.41
CA PRO A 39 -8.02 -13.46 -0.16
C PRO A 39 -7.27 -13.82 1.14
N GLU A 40 -6.18 -14.61 1.11
CA GLU A 40 -5.68 -15.28 2.32
C GLU A 40 -4.14 -15.41 2.41
N LEU A 41 -3.39 -14.41 1.97
CA LEU A 41 -1.92 -14.37 2.11
C LEU A 41 -1.44 -14.62 3.55
N GLU A 42 -2.16 -14.10 4.53
CA GLU A 42 -1.88 -14.33 5.95
C GLU A 42 -2.09 -15.79 6.38
N GLN A 43 -3.05 -16.50 5.79
CA GLN A 43 -3.29 -17.91 6.12
C GLN A 43 -2.25 -18.82 5.46
N GLN A 44 -1.67 -18.38 4.35
CA GLN A 44 -0.72 -19.17 3.57
C GLN A 44 0.73 -19.00 4.03
N SER A 45 1.09 -17.85 4.63
CA SER A 45 2.49 -17.49 4.89
C SER A 45 2.72 -16.57 6.13
N PRO A 46 2.09 -16.82 7.31
CA PRO A 46 2.21 -15.93 8.47
C PRO A 46 3.65 -15.81 9.01
N GLU A 47 4.46 -16.85 8.87
CA GLU A 47 5.88 -16.85 9.27
C GLU A 47 6.73 -15.88 8.44
N HIS A 48 6.40 -15.69 7.17
CA HIS A 48 7.13 -14.78 6.28
C HIS A 48 6.85 -13.32 6.63
N VAL A 49 5.60 -12.99 6.97
CA VAL A 49 5.23 -11.67 7.51
C VAL A 49 6.07 -11.37 8.74
N VAL A 50 6.10 -12.27 9.73
CA VAL A 50 6.87 -12.09 10.96
C VAL A 50 8.37 -11.94 10.70
N ALA A 51 8.94 -12.72 9.78
CA ALA A 51 10.35 -12.64 9.44
C ALA A 51 10.73 -11.31 8.76
N LEU A 52 9.91 -10.84 7.82
CA LEU A 52 10.12 -9.57 7.13
C LEU A 52 10.00 -8.38 8.08
N LEU A 53 9.00 -8.39 8.98
CA LEU A 53 8.88 -7.39 10.02
C LEU A 53 10.09 -7.38 10.98
N LYS A 54 10.67 -8.55 11.29
CA LYS A 54 11.93 -8.62 12.05
C LYS A 54 13.11 -8.00 11.31
N ILE A 55 13.23 -8.19 9.99
CA ILE A 55 14.28 -7.55 9.19
C ILE A 55 14.12 -6.02 9.23
N ILE A 56 12.90 -5.51 8.96
CA ILE A 56 12.57 -4.07 9.07
C ILE A 56 12.93 -3.54 10.46
N SER A 57 12.58 -4.29 11.50
CA SER A 57 12.86 -3.90 12.88
C SER A 57 14.36 -3.86 13.17
N HIS A 58 15.10 -4.88 12.75
CA HIS A 58 16.53 -5.03 12.96
C HIS A 58 17.32 -3.85 12.37
N HIS A 59 16.91 -3.38 11.19
CA HIS A 59 17.53 -2.23 10.51
C HIS A 59 17.00 -0.86 10.95
N LYS A 60 16.14 -0.80 11.98
CA LYS A 60 15.55 0.44 12.49
C LYS A 60 14.72 1.21 11.46
N MET A 61 14.00 0.46 10.61
CA MET A 61 13.23 1.00 9.48
C MET A 61 11.70 1.03 9.69
N ALA A 62 11.20 0.55 10.84
CA ALA A 62 9.77 0.43 11.17
C ALA A 62 8.97 1.73 11.01
N ALA A 63 9.61 2.88 11.23
CA ALA A 63 9.00 4.19 11.10
C ALA A 63 8.51 4.51 9.68
N MET A 64 9.01 3.82 8.65
CA MET A 64 8.64 4.13 7.26
C MET A 64 8.40 2.91 6.37
N PHE A 65 8.87 1.73 6.77
CA PHE A 65 8.76 0.53 5.97
C PHE A 65 7.77 -0.46 6.55
N GLY A 66 6.93 -0.98 5.68
CA GLY A 66 6.03 -2.09 5.92
C GLY A 66 6.14 -3.13 4.80
N ILE A 67 5.29 -4.13 4.86
CA ILE A 67 5.07 -5.07 3.78
C ILE A 67 3.61 -5.05 3.38
N HIS A 68 3.35 -5.21 2.10
CA HIS A 68 2.00 -5.21 1.56
C HIS A 68 1.77 -6.48 0.73
N SER A 69 0.55 -6.97 0.72
CA SER A 69 0.09 -8.00 -0.20
C SER A 69 0.29 -7.51 -1.63
N LEU A 70 0.90 -8.33 -2.48
CA LEU A 70 1.11 -7.96 -3.86
C LEU A 70 -0.14 -8.28 -4.69
N HIS A 71 -1.01 -7.29 -4.89
CA HIS A 71 -2.22 -7.42 -5.70
C HIS A 71 -2.52 -6.17 -6.52
N ARG A 72 -3.48 -6.31 -7.45
CA ARG A 72 -4.16 -5.18 -8.10
C ARG A 72 -5.65 -5.19 -7.78
N HIS A 73 -6.28 -4.04 -7.92
CA HIS A 73 -7.73 -3.88 -7.79
C HIS A 73 -8.44 -4.04 -9.14
N ASP A 74 -7.95 -3.34 -10.16
CA ASP A 74 -8.42 -3.40 -11.54
C ASP A 74 -7.23 -3.28 -12.50
N CYS A 75 -7.43 -3.49 -13.80
CA CYS A 75 -6.41 -3.14 -14.79
C CYS A 75 -6.47 -1.63 -15.08
N ILE A 76 -5.31 -1.01 -15.33
CA ILE A 76 -5.23 0.39 -15.78
C ILE A 76 -4.81 0.47 -17.24
N SER A 77 -5.24 1.52 -17.93
CA SER A 77 -4.92 1.72 -19.36
C SER A 77 -3.43 2.05 -19.55
N PRO A 78 -2.85 1.74 -20.72
CA PRO A 78 -1.50 2.20 -21.07
C PRO A 78 -1.37 3.73 -20.91
N GLY A 79 -0.24 4.19 -20.37
CA GLY A 79 0.00 5.61 -20.11
C GLY A 79 -0.65 6.14 -18.83
N MET A 80 -1.26 5.27 -18.02
CA MET A 80 -1.80 5.59 -16.70
C MET A 80 -0.99 4.89 -15.59
N VAL A 81 -0.98 5.47 -14.40
CA VAL A 81 -0.44 4.83 -13.18
C VAL A 81 -1.43 4.91 -12.04
N ARG A 82 -1.18 4.14 -10.97
CA ARG A 82 -1.91 4.28 -9.70
C ARG A 82 -1.28 5.41 -8.89
N LEU A 83 -2.04 6.48 -8.68
CA LEU A 83 -1.63 7.64 -7.89
C LEU A 83 -2.56 7.81 -6.69
N GLU A 84 -1.99 7.66 -5.50
CA GLU A 84 -2.60 8.02 -4.24
C GLU A 84 -2.52 9.53 -4.03
N THR A 85 -3.66 10.14 -3.67
CA THR A 85 -3.69 11.53 -3.21
C THR A 85 -4.51 11.65 -1.92
N PRO A 86 -4.25 12.68 -1.09
CA PRO A 86 -5.07 12.96 0.07
C PRO A 86 -6.55 13.09 -0.31
N LEU A 87 -7.40 12.55 0.55
CA LEU A 87 -8.85 12.62 0.41
C LEU A 87 -9.41 13.58 1.46
N GLU A 88 -9.82 14.75 0.98
CA GLU A 88 -10.45 15.79 1.80
C GLU A 88 -11.92 15.45 1.99
N PHE A 89 -12.20 14.61 2.99
CA PHE A 89 -13.56 14.32 3.45
C PHE A 89 -14.07 15.35 4.46
N PHE A 90 -13.18 15.94 5.25
CA PHE A 90 -13.48 16.86 6.34
C PHE A 90 -12.54 18.08 6.27
N ASP A 91 -12.62 18.99 7.24
CA ASP A 91 -11.68 20.12 7.39
C ASP A 91 -10.20 19.68 7.57
N THR A 92 -9.97 18.37 7.73
CA THR A 92 -8.65 17.73 7.69
C THR A 92 -8.66 16.52 6.75
N PRO A 93 -7.53 16.19 6.08
CA PRO A 93 -7.41 14.95 5.35
C PRO A 93 -7.46 13.77 6.34
N VAL A 94 -8.47 12.92 6.19
CA VAL A 94 -8.70 11.76 7.07
C VAL A 94 -8.27 10.46 6.39
N GLY A 95 -8.03 10.46 5.08
CA GLY A 95 -7.55 9.29 4.34
C GLY A 95 -7.06 9.65 2.95
N THR A 96 -6.99 8.65 2.09
CA THR A 96 -6.49 8.77 0.72
C THR A 96 -7.41 8.08 -0.27
N TRP A 97 -7.27 8.43 -1.53
CA TRP A 97 -7.79 7.63 -2.64
C TRP A 97 -6.70 7.36 -3.66
N THR A 98 -6.76 6.21 -4.31
CA THR A 98 -5.83 5.83 -5.37
C THR A 98 -6.59 5.74 -6.68
N LYS A 99 -6.23 6.61 -7.62
CA LYS A 99 -6.86 6.72 -8.95
C LYS A 99 -5.91 6.26 -10.05
N SER A 100 -6.48 5.85 -11.18
CA SER A 100 -5.75 5.71 -12.44
C SER A 100 -5.53 7.11 -13.01
N THR A 101 -4.29 7.58 -13.04
CA THR A 101 -3.93 8.96 -13.43
C THR A 101 -3.00 8.95 -14.63
N CYS A 102 -3.22 9.88 -15.56
CA CYS A 102 -2.40 10.01 -16.76
C CYS A 102 -0.96 10.41 -16.37
N ILE A 103 0.04 9.73 -16.94
CA ILE A 103 1.45 10.06 -16.70
C ILE A 103 1.76 11.52 -17.02
N GLY A 104 1.09 12.09 -18.04
CA GLY A 104 1.27 13.50 -18.42
C GLY A 104 0.75 14.52 -17.41
N GLU A 105 -0.05 14.09 -16.42
CA GLU A 105 -0.61 14.93 -15.36
C GLU A 105 0.23 14.85 -14.06
N ILE A 106 1.20 13.94 -14.00
CA ILE A 106 2.01 13.71 -12.81
C ILE A 106 3.14 14.73 -12.76
N ASN A 107 3.31 15.36 -11.60
CA ASN A 107 4.50 16.13 -11.29
C ASN A 107 5.56 15.19 -10.68
N PRO A 108 6.62 14.81 -11.43
CA PRO A 108 7.57 13.80 -10.96
C PRO A 108 8.40 14.28 -9.76
N GLU A 109 8.59 15.59 -9.59
CA GLU A 109 9.31 16.17 -8.44
C GLU A 109 8.51 16.07 -7.13
N HIS A 110 7.19 15.92 -7.22
CA HIS A 110 6.26 15.85 -6.09
C HIS A 110 5.49 14.54 -6.07
N THR A 111 6.11 13.47 -6.59
CA THR A 111 5.56 12.12 -6.60
C THR A 111 6.64 11.16 -6.15
N HIS A 112 6.26 10.17 -5.34
CA HIS A 112 7.16 9.13 -4.87
C HIS A 112 6.48 7.76 -4.94
N GLY A 113 7.25 6.69 -5.06
CA GLY A 113 6.70 5.33 -5.01
C GLY A 113 6.33 4.95 -3.57
N ILE A 114 5.19 4.27 -3.41
CA ILE A 114 4.69 3.78 -2.10
C ILE A 114 4.68 2.26 -2.00
N LEU A 115 4.57 1.55 -3.14
CA LEU A 115 4.61 0.09 -3.19
C LEU A 115 5.63 -0.38 -4.22
N TYR A 116 6.53 -1.27 -3.80
CA TYR A 116 7.65 -1.74 -4.61
C TYR A 116 7.64 -3.26 -4.74
N LYS A 117 7.71 -3.73 -5.99
CA LYS A 117 7.88 -5.16 -6.32
C LYS A 117 9.36 -5.47 -6.54
N LEU A 118 9.82 -6.63 -6.07
CA LEU A 118 11.17 -7.12 -6.42
C LEU A 118 11.15 -7.75 -7.82
N VAL A 119 11.91 -7.18 -8.76
CA VAL A 119 12.06 -7.66 -10.13
C VAL A 119 13.55 -7.74 -10.45
N ASP A 120 14.03 -8.93 -10.80
CA ASP A 120 15.44 -9.18 -11.14
C ASP A 120 16.44 -8.66 -10.08
N GLY A 121 16.07 -8.79 -8.81
CA GLY A 121 16.89 -8.34 -7.67
C GLY A 121 16.82 -6.84 -7.37
N GLN A 122 15.95 -6.09 -8.05
CA GLN A 122 15.74 -4.66 -7.84
C GLN A 122 14.30 -4.37 -7.44
N PHE A 123 14.12 -3.46 -6.48
CA PHE A 123 12.80 -2.99 -6.09
C PHE A 123 12.33 -1.91 -7.08
N VAL A 124 11.20 -2.15 -7.72
CA VAL A 124 10.61 -1.26 -8.72
C VAL A 124 9.24 -0.79 -8.23
N PRO A 125 8.99 0.53 -8.20
CA PRO A 125 7.69 1.05 -7.76
C PRO A 125 6.59 0.71 -8.76
N PHE A 126 5.40 0.40 -8.26
CA PHE A 126 4.22 0.16 -9.09
C PHE A 126 2.97 0.94 -8.66
N GLU A 127 2.96 1.49 -7.44
CA GLU A 127 2.02 2.53 -7.02
C GLU A 127 2.77 3.74 -6.46
N PHE A 128 2.18 4.92 -6.59
CA PHE A 128 2.77 6.19 -6.24
C PHE A 128 1.85 7.02 -5.35
N ALA A 129 2.41 7.96 -4.59
CA ALA A 129 1.65 8.98 -3.88
C ALA A 129 2.13 10.39 -4.26
N SER A 130 1.19 11.33 -4.24
CA SER A 130 1.46 12.76 -4.38
C SER A 130 2.06 13.33 -3.09
N GLY A 131 3.01 14.24 -3.23
CA GLY A 131 3.66 14.95 -2.12
C GLY A 131 5.05 14.40 -1.79
N THR A 132 5.58 14.87 -0.67
CA THR A 132 6.91 14.52 -0.19
C THR A 132 6.92 13.10 0.36
N SER A 133 7.92 12.30 -0.05
CA SER A 133 8.12 10.95 0.49
C SER A 133 8.33 10.96 2.01
N PRO A 134 7.69 10.06 2.78
CA PRO A 134 8.00 9.84 4.19
C PRO A 134 9.46 9.46 4.45
N ALA A 135 10.15 8.91 3.43
CA ALA A 135 11.57 8.58 3.48
C ALA A 135 12.50 9.78 3.20
N ASN A 136 11.95 10.97 2.90
CA ASN A 136 12.76 12.15 2.64
C ASN A 136 13.64 12.50 3.86
N GLY A 137 14.94 12.66 3.61
CA GLY A 137 15.93 12.93 4.66
C GLY A 137 16.28 11.74 5.55
N VAL A 138 15.79 10.53 5.24
CA VAL A 138 16.17 9.31 5.98
C VAL A 138 17.21 8.51 5.21
N SER A 139 18.27 8.10 5.91
CA SER A 139 19.29 7.22 5.36
C SER A 139 18.81 5.78 5.40
N VAL A 140 18.41 5.26 4.24
CA VAL A 140 18.09 3.82 4.08
C VAL A 140 19.37 3.09 3.69
N SER A 141 19.77 2.10 4.50
CA SER A 141 21.01 1.36 4.30
C SER A 141 20.89 0.38 3.13
N ALA A 142 21.98 0.19 2.38
CA ALA A 142 22.03 -0.79 1.30
C ALA A 142 21.92 -2.22 1.84
N GLU A 143 22.43 -2.45 3.05
CA GLU A 143 22.37 -3.72 3.77
C GLU A 143 20.93 -4.12 4.06
N PHE A 144 20.07 -3.17 4.47
CA PHE A 144 18.65 -3.42 4.69
C PHE A 144 17.97 -3.90 3.40
N LEU A 145 18.14 -3.16 2.31
CA LEU A 145 17.50 -3.50 1.03
C LEU A 145 18.02 -4.84 0.47
N ALA A 146 19.32 -5.10 0.62
CA ALA A 146 19.92 -6.37 0.23
C ALA A 146 19.37 -7.55 1.04
N GLU A 147 19.19 -7.38 2.36
CA GLU A 147 18.64 -8.44 3.22
C GLU A 147 17.17 -8.73 2.88
N VAL A 148 16.34 -7.70 2.68
CA VAL A 148 14.94 -7.89 2.26
C VAL A 148 14.88 -8.57 0.87
N ALA A 149 15.68 -8.12 -0.09
CA ALA A 149 15.69 -8.71 -1.44
C ALA A 149 16.18 -10.17 -1.44
N THR A 150 17.18 -10.49 -0.61
CA THR A 150 17.68 -11.86 -0.43
C THR A 150 16.59 -12.72 0.19
N TYR A 151 15.92 -12.23 1.24
CA TYR A 151 14.82 -12.96 1.88
C TYR A 151 13.66 -13.22 0.92
N PHE A 152 13.27 -12.22 0.12
CA PHE A 152 12.26 -12.38 -0.93
C PHE A 152 12.67 -13.45 -1.94
N THR A 153 13.94 -13.45 -2.35
CA THR A 153 14.43 -14.36 -3.39
C THR A 153 14.54 -15.80 -2.89
N ASP A 154 15.16 -16.00 -1.73
CA ASP A 154 15.40 -17.33 -1.15
C ASP A 154 14.09 -18.04 -0.80
N ASN A 155 13.05 -17.27 -0.43
CA ASN A 155 11.74 -17.80 -0.04
C ASN A 155 10.68 -17.68 -1.16
N ARG A 156 11.04 -17.22 -2.36
CA ARG A 156 10.14 -17.09 -3.53
C ARG A 156 8.91 -16.19 -3.27
N LEU A 157 9.13 -15.06 -2.62
CA LEU A 157 8.06 -14.13 -2.19
C LEU A 157 7.85 -12.94 -3.14
N GLN A 158 8.55 -12.88 -4.27
CA GLN A 158 8.54 -11.73 -5.19
C GLN A 158 7.17 -11.49 -5.85
N ASP A 159 6.34 -12.53 -5.93
CA ASP A 159 4.98 -12.47 -6.46
C ASP A 159 3.91 -12.55 -5.34
N VAL A 160 4.34 -12.36 -4.10
CA VAL A 160 3.53 -12.56 -2.88
C VAL A 160 3.46 -11.25 -2.08
N PHE A 161 4.60 -10.61 -1.86
CA PHE A 161 4.70 -9.38 -1.08
C PHE A 161 5.34 -8.24 -1.88
N ALA A 162 4.94 -7.03 -1.53
CA ALA A 162 5.59 -5.77 -1.88
C ALA A 162 6.26 -5.18 -0.63
N LEU A 163 7.31 -4.38 -0.85
CA LEU A 163 7.82 -3.48 0.17
C LEU A 163 7.00 -2.18 0.14
N GLU A 164 6.46 -1.78 1.28
CA GLU A 164 5.62 -0.59 1.44
C GLU A 164 6.40 0.55 2.08
N ILE A 165 6.18 1.77 1.58
CA ILE A 165 6.69 3.01 2.18
C ILE A 165 5.51 3.85 2.63
N GLY A 166 5.52 4.25 3.90
CA GLY A 166 4.50 5.12 4.48
C GLY A 166 5.03 5.93 5.66
N ASP A 167 4.19 6.77 6.25
CA ASP A 167 4.48 7.37 7.56
C ASP A 167 3.87 6.50 8.67
N PHE A 168 4.73 5.75 9.36
CA PHE A 168 4.36 4.84 10.45
C PHE A 168 4.85 5.33 11.82
N LYS A 169 5.45 6.53 11.90
CA LYS A 169 6.04 7.09 13.15
C LYS A 169 4.98 7.37 14.21
N ASP A 170 3.87 7.96 13.78
CA ASP A 170 2.81 8.48 14.67
C ASP A 170 1.50 7.69 14.57
N ARG A 171 1.49 6.55 13.85
CA ARG A 171 0.27 5.72 13.75
C ARG A 171 -0.16 5.11 15.10
N GLY A 172 0.74 5.10 16.09
CA GLY A 172 0.52 4.48 17.39
C GLY A 172 0.06 3.02 17.27
N THR A 173 -0.22 2.40 18.40
CA THR A 173 -1.04 1.18 18.43
C THR A 173 -2.50 1.54 18.08
N GLY A 174 -2.84 1.86 16.82
CA GLY A 174 -4.27 2.12 16.55
C GLY A 174 -4.75 2.64 15.21
N LEU A 175 -3.92 3.18 14.31
CA LEU A 175 -4.39 3.56 12.98
C LEU A 175 -4.41 2.37 12.02
N VAL A 176 -5.24 1.40 12.39
CA VAL A 176 -5.74 0.40 11.46
C VAL A 176 -6.53 1.14 10.40
N THR A 177 -6.14 1.00 9.14
CA THR A 177 -6.87 1.50 7.99
C THR A 177 -7.67 0.38 7.34
N GLY A 178 -8.81 0.74 6.76
CA GLY A 178 -9.52 -0.12 5.84
C GLY A 178 -9.46 0.45 4.43
N GLU A 179 -9.26 -0.44 3.48
CA GLU A 179 -9.17 -0.23 2.06
C GLU A 179 -10.42 -0.82 1.38
N PHE A 180 -10.99 -0.09 0.43
CA PHE A 180 -12.10 -0.59 -0.37
C PHE A 180 -12.11 0.05 -1.75
N GLU A 181 -12.60 -0.69 -2.73
CA GLU A 181 -12.78 -0.20 -4.09
C GLU A 181 -14.11 0.54 -4.19
N VAL A 182 -14.12 1.63 -4.96
CA VAL A 182 -15.32 2.38 -5.30
C VAL A 182 -15.44 2.40 -6.82
N GLN A 183 -16.60 1.97 -7.30
CA GLN A 183 -17.04 2.18 -8.67
C GLN A 183 -18.03 3.33 -8.68
N TRP A 184 -17.61 4.48 -9.21
CA TRP A 184 -18.43 5.69 -9.30
C TRP A 184 -19.03 5.83 -10.71
N GLY A 185 -20.35 5.63 -10.78
CA GLY A 185 -21.04 5.44 -12.05
C GLY A 185 -20.39 4.33 -12.89
N ASP A 186 -20.47 4.46 -14.21
CA ASP A 186 -19.91 3.47 -15.14
C ASP A 186 -18.48 3.81 -15.60
N LEU A 187 -17.90 4.92 -15.11
CA LEU A 187 -16.72 5.53 -15.72
C LEU A 187 -15.47 5.52 -14.83
N GLU A 188 -15.62 5.61 -13.51
CA GLU A 188 -14.47 5.79 -12.61
C GLU A 188 -14.40 4.69 -11.55
N ALA A 189 -13.25 4.02 -11.49
CA ALA A 189 -12.90 3.06 -10.44
C ALA A 189 -11.67 3.55 -9.69
N PHE A 190 -11.74 3.56 -8.37
CA PHE A 190 -10.65 3.98 -7.51
C PHE A 190 -10.67 3.24 -6.18
N THR A 191 -9.56 3.28 -5.46
CA THR A 191 -9.44 2.69 -4.13
C THR A 191 -9.53 3.80 -3.10
N VAL A 192 -10.18 3.56 -1.97
CA VAL A 192 -10.25 4.49 -0.84
C VAL A 192 -9.64 3.83 0.38
N VAL A 193 -8.78 4.55 1.08
CA VAL A 193 -8.18 4.12 2.35
C VAL A 193 -8.61 5.10 3.45
N LEU A 194 -9.22 4.58 4.51
CA LEU A 194 -9.68 5.36 5.66
C LEU A 194 -9.30 4.67 6.98
N PRO A 195 -9.23 5.40 8.11
CA PRO A 195 -9.16 4.78 9.42
C PRO A 195 -10.33 3.83 9.64
N ALA A 196 -10.07 2.62 10.13
CA ALA A 196 -11.09 1.60 10.37
C ALA A 196 -12.17 2.07 11.37
N SER A 197 -11.84 3.02 12.25
CA SER A 197 -12.80 3.68 13.14
C SER A 197 -13.94 4.37 12.38
N ARG A 198 -13.69 4.82 11.14
CA ARG A 198 -14.66 5.43 10.22
C ARG A 198 -15.48 4.43 9.42
N LEU A 199 -15.12 3.15 9.42
CA LEU A 199 -15.86 2.13 8.69
C LEU A 199 -16.93 1.51 9.59
N TYR A 200 -18.11 1.21 9.02
CA TYR A 200 -19.09 0.35 9.68
C TYR A 200 -18.61 -1.10 9.63
N SER A 201 -18.75 -1.82 10.76
CA SER A 201 -18.17 -3.16 10.99
C SER A 201 -19.18 -4.30 11.09
N GLU A 202 -20.48 -4.01 11.21
CA GLU A 202 -21.48 -5.02 11.60
C GLU A 202 -21.67 -6.16 10.58
N ASP A 203 -21.32 -5.94 9.31
CA ASP A 203 -21.40 -6.96 8.23
C ASP A 203 -20.11 -7.04 7.39
N THR A 204 -18.96 -6.70 7.96
CA THR A 204 -17.70 -6.60 7.20
C THR A 204 -16.66 -7.60 7.68
N THR A 205 -16.12 -8.38 6.74
CA THR A 205 -14.86 -9.08 6.93
C THR A 205 -13.72 -8.22 6.40
N PHE A 206 -12.73 -7.99 7.26
CA PHE A 206 -11.51 -7.25 6.97
C PHE A 206 -10.39 -8.25 6.68
N ILE A 207 -9.82 -8.20 5.47
CA ILE A 207 -8.69 -9.05 5.06
C ILE A 207 -7.41 -8.23 5.14
N PRO A 208 -6.40 -8.61 5.93
CA PRO A 208 -5.16 -7.84 6.00
C PRO A 208 -4.47 -7.75 4.65
N THR A 209 -4.16 -6.54 4.22
CA THR A 209 -3.37 -6.27 3.03
C THR A 209 -2.01 -5.66 3.37
N GLY A 210 -1.86 -4.95 4.49
CA GLY A 210 -0.60 -4.30 4.89
C GLY A 210 -0.19 -4.61 6.33
N TRP A 211 1.13 -4.75 6.54
CA TRP A 211 1.74 -4.99 7.84
C TRP A 211 2.93 -4.07 8.11
N HIS A 212 3.01 -3.51 9.32
CA HIS A 212 4.18 -2.74 9.77
C HIS A 212 4.52 -3.02 11.23
N VAL A 213 5.76 -2.71 11.60
CA VAL A 213 6.21 -2.76 12.99
C VAL A 213 5.82 -1.46 13.66
N ASP A 214 5.25 -1.52 14.86
CA ASP A 214 5.01 -0.33 15.65
C ASP A 214 6.37 0.27 16.09
N ALA A 215 6.64 1.50 15.63
CA ALA A 215 7.86 2.22 15.91
C ALA A 215 8.07 2.49 17.42
N SER A 216 7.00 2.53 18.23
CA SER A 216 7.08 2.66 19.69
C SER A 216 7.60 1.39 20.37
N HIS A 217 7.38 0.22 19.76
CA HIS A 217 7.93 -1.05 20.23
C HIS A 217 9.41 -1.22 19.86
N GLN A 218 9.91 -0.53 18.83
CA GLN A 218 11.34 -0.54 18.47
C GLN A 218 12.26 0.07 19.55
N ALA A 219 11.77 1.05 20.30
CA ALA A 219 12.60 1.75 21.30
C ALA A 219 12.86 0.92 22.56
N ASN A 220 12.03 -0.09 22.86
CA ASN A 220 12.03 -0.82 24.14
C ASN A 220 12.02 -2.35 24.01
N ALA A 221 12.04 -2.91 22.80
CA ALA A 221 12.01 -4.35 22.59
C ALA A 221 13.34 -5.01 22.97
N ALA A 222 13.33 -5.82 24.03
CA ALA A 222 14.39 -6.78 24.28
C ALA A 222 14.43 -7.83 23.15
N PRO A 223 15.61 -8.42 22.82
CA PRO A 223 15.69 -9.49 21.84
C PRO A 223 14.73 -10.63 22.22
N GLY A 224 13.70 -10.87 21.41
CA GLY A 224 12.71 -11.93 21.64
C GLY A 224 11.33 -11.49 22.15
N SER A 225 11.02 -10.19 22.23
CA SER A 225 9.64 -9.75 22.48
C SER A 225 8.71 -10.11 21.31
N SER A 226 7.50 -10.60 21.61
CA SER A 226 6.44 -10.81 20.61
C SER A 226 6.16 -9.47 19.93
N LEU A 227 6.38 -9.40 18.61
CA LEU A 227 5.81 -8.33 17.80
C LEU A 227 4.27 -8.46 17.90
N SER A 228 3.54 -7.35 17.86
CA SER A 228 2.11 -7.39 17.51
C SER A 228 1.97 -8.15 16.17
N ASP A 229 0.79 -8.69 15.85
CA ASP A 229 0.57 -9.39 14.57
C ASP A 229 0.77 -8.48 13.35
N GLY A 230 1.02 -7.18 13.57
CA GLY A 230 1.54 -6.21 12.61
C GLY A 230 0.51 -5.73 11.61
N LYS A 231 -0.73 -6.25 11.65
CA LYS A 231 -1.79 -6.00 10.67
C LYS A 231 -2.34 -4.60 10.81
N THR A 232 -2.28 -3.84 9.72
CA THR A 232 -2.52 -2.39 9.79
C THR A 232 -3.38 -1.86 8.68
N THR A 233 -3.46 -2.54 7.53
CA THR A 233 -4.41 -2.22 6.46
C THR A 233 -5.27 -3.44 6.18
N TYR A 234 -6.58 -3.23 6.00
CA TYR A 234 -7.52 -4.31 5.71
C TYR A 234 -8.46 -4.01 4.54
N ALA A 235 -8.63 -4.93 3.61
CA ALA A 235 -9.63 -4.81 2.57
C ALA A 235 -11.02 -5.20 3.08
N LYS A 236 -12.03 -4.35 2.88
CA LYS A 236 -13.44 -4.58 3.30
C LYS A 236 -14.20 -5.42 2.26
N ARG A 237 -14.69 -6.61 2.63
CA ARG A 237 -15.62 -7.42 1.81
C ARG A 237 -17.07 -6.98 2.00
N THR A 238 -17.82 -6.90 0.91
CA THR A 238 -19.29 -6.74 0.92
C THR A 238 -19.98 -8.08 0.65
N THR A 239 -20.92 -8.47 1.51
CA THR A 239 -21.81 -9.61 1.31
C THR A 239 -23.12 -9.15 0.66
N PRO A 240 -23.77 -9.91 -0.24
CA PRO A 240 -23.49 -11.30 -0.63
C PRO A 240 -22.57 -11.46 -1.86
N VAL A 241 -22.17 -10.36 -2.50
CA VAL A 241 -21.44 -10.40 -3.78
C VAL A 241 -19.96 -10.79 -3.60
N ASN A 242 -19.48 -10.82 -2.35
CA ASN A 242 -18.10 -11.14 -1.98
C ASN A 242 -17.08 -10.26 -2.72
N THR A 243 -17.44 -9.00 -2.98
CA THR A 243 -16.59 -8.01 -3.64
C THR A 243 -16.05 -7.02 -2.63
N HIS A 244 -14.87 -6.47 -2.92
CA HIS A 244 -14.32 -5.32 -2.19
C HIS A 244 -14.79 -3.98 -2.77
N LYS A 245 -15.70 -4.04 -3.75
CA LYS A 245 -16.17 -2.94 -4.58
C LYS A 245 -17.52 -2.43 -4.12
N VAL A 246 -17.56 -1.14 -3.80
CA VAL A 246 -18.76 -0.35 -3.51
C VAL A 246 -19.22 0.30 -4.80
N PHE A 247 -20.43 -0.01 -5.23
CA PHE A 247 -21.03 0.61 -6.40
C PHE A 247 -21.81 1.85 -5.97
N VAL A 248 -21.36 3.02 -6.42
CA VAL A 248 -22.01 4.30 -6.18
C VAL A 248 -22.61 4.78 -7.50
N GLY A 249 -23.93 4.62 -7.64
CA GLY A 249 -24.67 5.16 -8.78
C GLY A 249 -24.80 6.67 -8.68
N SER A 250 -23.93 7.41 -9.35
CA SER A 250 -23.96 8.88 -9.42
C SER A 250 -23.55 9.39 -10.80
N LEU A 251 -24.16 10.50 -11.22
CA LEU A 251 -23.76 11.26 -12.42
C LEU A 251 -22.97 12.53 -12.04
N GLU A 252 -22.82 12.80 -10.75
CA GLU A 252 -22.06 13.97 -10.27
C GLU A 252 -20.54 13.72 -10.40
N PRO A 253 -19.72 14.77 -10.49
CA PRO A 253 -18.27 14.61 -10.46
C PRO A 253 -17.78 13.95 -9.16
N VAL A 254 -16.74 13.12 -9.26
CA VAL A 254 -16.07 12.51 -8.11
C VAL A 254 -15.28 13.57 -7.35
N THR A 255 -15.86 14.08 -6.28
CA THR A 255 -15.20 14.98 -5.32
C THR A 255 -15.19 14.34 -3.93
N GLY A 256 -14.27 14.78 -3.05
CA GLY A 256 -14.25 14.33 -1.66
C GLY A 256 -15.61 14.50 -0.96
N PRO A 257 -16.25 15.69 -1.02
CA PRO A 257 -17.58 15.91 -0.44
C PRO A 257 -18.68 15.00 -1.01
N ASN A 258 -18.75 14.85 -2.35
CA ASN A 258 -19.77 14.00 -2.97
C ASN A 258 -19.58 12.53 -2.61
N LEU A 259 -18.33 12.06 -2.61
CA LEU A 259 -17.98 10.70 -2.23
C LEU A 259 -18.35 10.42 -0.77
N ARG A 260 -17.98 11.33 0.15
CA ARG A 260 -18.36 11.23 1.56
C ARG A 260 -19.87 11.16 1.72
N ALA A 261 -20.61 12.09 1.13
CA ALA A 261 -22.07 12.14 1.25
C ALA A 261 -22.70 10.81 0.82
N LYS A 262 -22.24 10.23 -0.30
CA LYS A 262 -22.71 8.94 -0.78
C LYS A 262 -22.33 7.78 0.12
N LEU A 263 -21.08 7.70 0.57
CA LEU A 263 -20.64 6.62 1.45
C LEU A 263 -21.32 6.66 2.83
N VAL A 264 -21.66 7.84 3.35
CA VAL A 264 -22.47 8.01 4.58
C VAL A 264 -23.92 7.62 4.32
N GLU A 265 -24.53 8.11 3.23
CA GLU A 265 -25.91 7.77 2.83
C GLU A 265 -26.10 6.25 2.70
N THR A 266 -25.13 5.55 2.11
CA THR A 266 -25.18 4.09 1.95
C THR A 266 -24.77 3.30 3.20
N GLY A 267 -24.47 3.97 4.32
CA GLY A 267 -24.04 3.32 5.57
C GLY A 267 -22.70 2.60 5.46
N PHE A 268 -21.82 3.03 4.55
CA PHE A 268 -20.52 2.39 4.33
C PHE A 268 -19.44 2.95 5.27
N ILE A 269 -19.51 4.26 5.51
CA ILE A 269 -18.65 5.00 6.44
C ILE A 269 -19.50 5.81 7.43
N LYS A 270 -18.98 6.03 8.63
CA LYS A 270 -19.58 6.85 9.69
C LYS A 270 -19.34 8.34 9.39
N ASP A 271 -20.29 9.18 9.78
CA ASP A 271 -20.21 10.65 9.70
C ASP A 271 -19.04 11.23 10.53
#